data_AF-A0AAU2M4U8-F1
#
_entry.id   AF-A0AAU2M4U8-F1
#
_cell.length_a   1.000
_cell.length_b   1.000
_cell.length_c   1.000
_cell.angle_alpha   90.00
_cell.angle_beta   90.00
_cell.angle_gamma   90.00
#
_symmetry.space_group_name_H-M   'P 1'
#
loop_
_entity.id
_entity.type
_entity.pdbx_description
1 polymer ?
#
loop_
_entity_poly.entity_id
_entity_poly.type
_entity_poly.pdbx_seq_one_letter_code
_entity_poly.pdbx_strand_id
1 'polypeptide(L)'
;MAAPLTAERLLQALRAEGVRVVEVGNWRTRNRNHKGSWGPANGSLVHHTVTRGTDSTVRIVRDGYPDLPGPLCHGMIAKNGQVHLVGWGRTNYAGGGDPRVLDQVVAESYSSSPTPPTRGNANGVDGNAHFYGWECENLGDGRDPWPAAQYDAIVRVQAALCRAHGWSAKSVIGHREWSADKVDPRGIDMPLLRADVAERLRHPASWNPGTGPNEEDDMPDYVNLGLAKPYTLVPNAWDSIEFTQDGATPRPATRRAAVSSCAGLLVSPAVSACGSTACRSVTSSRSACRSSKATSTRPTTPSTRSSARPGVRSVSRR
;
A
#
# COMPACT_ATOMS: atom_id res chain seq x y z
N MET A 1 -13.29 -2.35 29.03
CA MET A 1 -12.83 -3.39 28.08
C MET A 1 -13.89 -3.58 27.02
N ALA A 2 -13.53 -3.57 25.73
CA ALA A 2 -14.52 -3.63 24.66
C ALA A 2 -15.01 -5.07 24.42
N ALA A 3 -16.33 -5.24 24.34
CA ALA A 3 -16.90 -6.51 23.89
C ALA A 3 -16.53 -6.71 22.41
N PRO A 4 -16.20 -7.94 21.97
CA PRO A 4 -16.01 -8.20 20.55
C PRO A 4 -17.28 -7.82 19.75
N LEU A 5 -17.09 -7.30 18.54
CA LEU A 5 -18.21 -7.03 17.64
C LEU A 5 -18.95 -8.33 17.32
N THR A 6 -20.24 -8.22 17.04
CA THR A 6 -20.94 -9.32 16.37
C THR A 6 -20.44 -9.46 14.93
N ALA A 7 -20.62 -10.63 14.32
CA ALA A 7 -20.21 -10.86 12.93
C ALA A 7 -20.86 -9.86 11.97
N GLU A 8 -22.14 -9.54 12.23
CA GLU A 8 -22.90 -8.58 11.45
C GLU A 8 -22.35 -7.16 11.62
N ARG A 9 -22.03 -6.74 12.85
CA ARG A 9 -21.43 -5.42 13.10
C ARG A 9 -20.06 -5.27 12.46
N LEU A 10 -19.23 -6.32 12.45
CA LEU A 10 -17.98 -6.29 11.69
C LEU A 10 -18.26 -6.10 10.20
N LEU A 11 -19.11 -6.93 9.60
CA LEU A 11 -19.39 -6.88 8.17
C LEU A 11 -19.88 -5.50 7.73
N GLN A 12 -20.77 -4.90 8.53
CA GLN A 12 -21.24 -3.53 8.33
C GLN A 12 -20.10 -2.51 8.40
N ALA A 13 -19.23 -2.61 9.41
CA ALA A 13 -18.10 -1.70 9.57
C ALA A 13 -17.12 -1.80 8.39
N LEU A 14 -16.80 -3.02 7.94
CA LEU A 14 -15.93 -3.25 6.78
C LEU A 14 -16.53 -2.65 5.50
N ARG A 15 -17.82 -2.90 5.24
CA ARG A 15 -18.52 -2.35 4.07
C ARG A 15 -18.59 -0.82 4.11
N ALA A 16 -18.80 -0.23 5.29
CA ALA A 16 -18.80 1.22 5.47
C ALA A 16 -17.44 1.87 5.12
N GLU A 17 -16.33 1.15 5.37
CA GLU A 17 -14.98 1.57 4.98
C GLU A 17 -14.64 1.25 3.50
N GLY A 18 -15.61 0.78 2.72
CA GLY A 18 -15.42 0.44 1.30
C GLY A 18 -14.64 -0.86 1.07
N VAL A 19 -14.51 -1.73 2.07
CA VAL A 19 -13.81 -3.01 1.93
C VAL A 19 -14.59 -3.93 1.00
N ARG A 20 -13.91 -4.50 0.00
CA ARG A 20 -14.46 -5.54 -0.89
C ARG A 20 -14.44 -6.90 -0.18
N VAL A 21 -15.52 -7.17 0.55
CA VAL A 21 -15.67 -8.38 1.36
C VAL A 21 -16.16 -9.55 0.52
N VAL A 22 -15.52 -10.71 0.70
CA VAL A 22 -15.98 -12.02 0.24
C VAL A 22 -16.27 -12.89 1.45
N GLU A 23 -17.48 -13.44 1.51
CA GLU A 23 -17.92 -14.27 2.63
C GLU A 23 -17.66 -15.75 2.31
N VAL A 24 -16.81 -16.43 3.10
CA VAL A 24 -16.37 -17.80 2.78
C VAL A 24 -17.14 -18.84 3.61
N GLY A 25 -18.09 -19.51 2.96
CA GLY A 25 -18.87 -20.60 3.57
C GLY A 25 -19.56 -20.15 4.86
N ASN A 26 -19.41 -20.94 5.93
CA ASN A 26 -20.01 -20.67 7.24
C ASN A 26 -19.17 -19.78 8.16
N TRP A 27 -18.41 -18.81 7.61
CA TRP A 27 -17.46 -17.97 8.37
C TRP A 27 -18.03 -17.39 9.68
N ARG A 28 -19.29 -16.96 9.68
CA ARG A 28 -19.97 -16.37 10.85
C ARG A 28 -20.03 -17.28 12.08
N THR A 29 -20.02 -18.59 11.87
CA THR A 29 -20.13 -19.60 12.95
C THR A 29 -18.91 -20.51 13.03
N ARG A 30 -17.93 -20.33 12.14
CA ARG A 30 -16.68 -21.10 12.13
C ARG A 30 -15.69 -20.48 13.11
N ASN A 31 -15.46 -21.16 14.23
CA ASN A 31 -14.52 -20.73 15.26
C ASN A 31 -14.02 -21.89 16.09
N ARG A 32 -13.21 -21.54 17.09
CA ARG A 32 -12.63 -22.41 18.09
C ARG A 32 -13.03 -21.96 19.49
N ASN A 33 -14.24 -21.45 19.69
CA ASN A 33 -14.72 -20.98 21.01
C ASN A 33 -14.62 -22.09 22.09
N HIS A 34 -14.71 -23.36 21.69
CA HIS A 34 -14.50 -24.51 22.59
C HIS A 34 -13.05 -24.66 23.08
N LYS A 35 -12.10 -23.86 22.58
CA LYS A 35 -10.69 -23.84 23.02
C LYS A 35 -10.37 -22.72 24.00
N GLY A 36 -11.34 -21.87 24.35
CA GLY A 36 -11.14 -20.76 25.28
C GLY A 36 -12.05 -19.57 24.98
N SER A 37 -12.00 -18.57 25.85
CA SER A 37 -12.77 -17.34 25.68
C SER A 37 -12.39 -16.60 24.39
N TRP A 38 -13.36 -15.81 23.93
CA TRP A 38 -13.20 -14.81 22.90
C TRP A 38 -13.61 -13.47 23.48
N GLY A 39 -12.66 -12.56 23.59
CA GLY A 39 -12.82 -11.30 24.26
C GLY A 39 -12.33 -11.31 25.71
N PRO A 40 -12.14 -10.11 26.30
CA PRO A 40 -12.39 -8.79 25.70
C PRO A 40 -11.48 -8.49 24.51
N ALA A 41 -12.00 -7.75 23.52
CA ALA A 41 -11.23 -7.34 22.36
C ALA A 41 -10.45 -6.05 22.70
N ASN A 42 -9.17 -6.01 22.32
CA ASN A 42 -8.24 -4.95 22.68
C ASN A 42 -7.46 -4.38 21.50
N GLY A 43 -7.40 -5.11 20.39
CA GLY A 43 -6.77 -4.59 19.18
C GLY A 43 -6.96 -5.47 17.98
N SER A 44 -6.15 -5.22 16.96
CA SER A 44 -6.14 -5.92 15.69
C SER A 44 -4.71 -6.26 15.30
N LEU A 45 -4.53 -7.46 14.75
CA LEU A 45 -3.23 -8.06 14.55
C LEU A 45 -3.05 -8.45 13.07
N VAL A 46 -2.03 -7.89 12.45
CA VAL A 46 -1.72 -8.05 11.03
C VAL A 46 -0.63 -9.10 10.84
N HIS A 47 -0.88 -10.05 9.94
CA HIS A 47 0.01 -11.13 9.58
C HIS A 47 0.35 -11.14 8.08
N HIS A 48 1.39 -11.89 7.74
CA HIS A 48 1.49 -12.50 6.42
C HIS A 48 1.37 -14.02 6.53
N THR A 49 0.84 -14.61 5.46
CA THR A 49 0.48 -16.02 5.43
C THR A 49 1.63 -16.97 5.10
N VAL A 50 2.74 -16.49 4.51
CA VAL A 50 3.79 -17.35 3.92
C VAL A 50 3.20 -18.26 2.82
N THR A 51 2.29 -17.71 2.03
CA THR A 51 1.58 -18.44 0.97
C THR A 51 1.55 -17.63 -0.33
N ARG A 52 1.02 -18.26 -1.38
CA ARG A 52 0.77 -17.65 -2.68
C ARG A 52 -0.50 -18.22 -3.27
N GLY A 53 -1.22 -17.41 -4.03
CA GLY A 53 -2.43 -17.79 -4.72
C GLY A 53 -3.63 -17.68 -3.79
N THR A 54 -4.51 -16.75 -4.08
CA THR A 54 -5.67 -16.40 -3.25
C THR A 54 -6.49 -17.63 -2.85
N ASP A 55 -6.87 -18.50 -3.78
CA ASP A 55 -7.70 -19.68 -3.46
C ASP A 55 -7.01 -20.67 -2.52
N SER A 56 -5.72 -20.94 -2.73
CA SER A 56 -4.93 -21.81 -1.84
C SER A 56 -4.79 -21.19 -0.46
N THR A 57 -4.50 -19.89 -0.40
CA THR A 57 -4.37 -19.16 0.87
C THR A 57 -5.69 -19.15 1.64
N VAL A 58 -6.83 -18.89 0.98
CA VAL A 58 -8.15 -18.92 1.62
C VAL A 58 -8.46 -20.31 2.20
N ARG A 59 -8.14 -21.40 1.47
CA ARG A 59 -8.31 -22.76 2.00
C ARG A 59 -7.45 -22.99 3.23
N ILE A 60 -6.16 -22.63 3.16
CA ILE A 60 -5.22 -22.80 4.29
C ILE A 60 -5.69 -22.01 5.52
N VAL A 61 -6.02 -20.74 5.38
CA VAL A 61 -6.41 -19.92 6.55
C VAL A 61 -7.80 -20.27 7.09
N ARG A 62 -8.69 -20.85 6.26
CA ARG A 62 -10.00 -21.31 6.72
C ARG A 62 -9.92 -22.67 7.42
N ASP A 63 -9.21 -23.62 6.83
CA ASP A 63 -9.20 -25.02 7.25
C ASP A 63 -8.05 -25.33 8.21
N GLY A 64 -6.94 -24.61 8.09
CA GLY A 64 -5.68 -24.92 8.75
C GLY A 64 -5.09 -26.22 8.23
N TYR A 65 -4.28 -26.86 9.06
CA TYR A 65 -3.61 -28.12 8.80
C TYR A 65 -3.46 -28.89 10.13
N PRO A 66 -3.06 -30.18 10.14
CA PRO A 66 -3.09 -31.01 11.34
C PRO A 66 -2.41 -30.38 12.58
N ASP A 67 -1.24 -29.77 12.39
CA ASP A 67 -0.48 -29.15 13.48
C ASP A 67 -0.98 -27.74 13.86
N LEU A 68 -1.78 -27.11 13.00
CA LEU A 68 -2.39 -25.80 13.26
C LEU A 68 -3.80 -25.77 12.67
N PRO A 69 -4.81 -26.32 13.38
CA PRO A 69 -6.14 -26.42 12.82
C PRO A 69 -6.84 -25.06 12.82
N GLY A 70 -7.60 -24.80 11.76
CA GLY A 70 -8.23 -23.50 11.51
C GLY A 70 -9.46 -23.22 12.37
N PRO A 71 -10.13 -22.09 12.10
CA PRO A 71 -9.67 -21.00 11.24
C PRO A 71 -8.46 -20.27 11.83
N LEU A 72 -7.55 -19.82 10.96
CA LEU A 72 -6.27 -19.17 11.28
C LEU A 72 -6.35 -17.64 11.25
N CYS A 73 -7.54 -17.07 11.11
CA CYS A 73 -7.82 -15.63 11.20
C CYS A 73 -9.32 -15.38 11.15
N HIS A 74 -9.73 -14.13 11.31
CA HIS A 74 -11.10 -13.71 11.00
C HIS A 74 -11.29 -13.46 9.51
N GLY A 75 -10.29 -12.82 8.89
CA GLY A 75 -10.27 -12.58 7.46
C GLY A 75 -8.89 -12.63 6.86
N MET A 76 -8.85 -12.96 5.57
CA MET A 76 -7.66 -12.97 4.75
C MET A 76 -7.71 -11.85 3.71
N ILE A 77 -6.61 -11.13 3.51
CA ILE A 77 -6.51 -10.01 2.57
C ILE A 77 -5.66 -10.43 1.37
N ALA A 78 -6.30 -10.61 0.23
CA ALA A 78 -5.68 -11.06 -1.02
C ALA A 78 -4.83 -9.95 -1.66
N LYS A 79 -3.88 -10.34 -2.54
CA LYS A 79 -3.02 -9.39 -3.27
C LYS A 79 -3.81 -8.35 -4.08
N ASN A 80 -5.00 -8.71 -4.55
CA ASN A 80 -5.86 -7.81 -5.31
C ASN A 80 -6.70 -6.87 -4.43
N GLY A 81 -6.61 -6.93 -3.09
CA GLY A 81 -7.37 -6.12 -2.13
C GLY A 81 -8.75 -6.66 -1.73
N GLN A 82 -9.13 -7.88 -2.14
CA GLN A 82 -10.32 -8.54 -1.61
C GLN A 82 -10.08 -9.07 -0.20
N VAL A 83 -11.09 -8.97 0.67
CA VAL A 83 -11.03 -9.44 2.05
C VAL A 83 -11.98 -10.63 2.21
N HIS A 84 -11.41 -11.82 2.39
CA HIS A 84 -12.13 -13.07 2.56
C HIS A 84 -12.38 -13.36 4.03
N LEU A 85 -13.61 -13.24 4.50
CA LEU A 85 -13.97 -13.60 5.88
C LEU A 85 -14.10 -15.12 5.99
N VAL A 86 -13.34 -15.73 6.91
CA VAL A 86 -13.20 -17.20 7.02
C VAL A 86 -13.60 -17.76 8.38
N GLY A 87 -13.64 -16.94 9.43
CA GLY A 87 -14.01 -17.36 10.78
C GLY A 87 -14.46 -16.21 11.67
N TRP A 88 -15.25 -16.51 12.71
CA TRP A 88 -15.75 -15.49 13.63
C TRP A 88 -15.99 -16.01 15.06
N GLY A 89 -15.39 -15.32 16.03
CA GLY A 89 -15.19 -15.81 17.39
C GLY A 89 -13.70 -16.08 17.63
N ARG A 90 -13.35 -16.94 18.57
CA ARG A 90 -11.97 -17.37 18.78
C ARG A 90 -11.42 -18.07 17.54
N THR A 91 -10.35 -17.54 16.96
CA THR A 91 -9.59 -18.15 15.85
C THR A 91 -8.13 -18.40 16.28
N ASN A 92 -7.33 -19.10 15.48
CA ASN A 92 -6.01 -19.62 15.88
C ASN A 92 -4.86 -18.94 15.12
N TYR A 93 -4.43 -17.75 15.57
CA TYR A 93 -3.52 -16.89 14.81
C TYR A 93 -2.42 -16.24 15.66
N ALA A 94 -2.77 -15.64 16.80
CA ALA A 94 -1.84 -14.86 17.61
C ALA A 94 -0.99 -15.73 18.55
N GLY A 95 -1.58 -16.77 19.13
CA GLY A 95 -0.91 -17.59 20.15
C GLY A 95 -0.45 -16.77 21.37
N GLY A 96 0.57 -17.26 22.06
CA GLY A 96 1.16 -16.58 23.22
C GLY A 96 1.96 -15.34 22.83
N GLY A 97 1.85 -14.26 23.62
CA GLY A 97 2.68 -13.07 23.46
C GLY A 97 2.98 -12.34 24.76
N ASP A 98 3.66 -11.21 24.64
CA ASP A 98 4.20 -10.47 25.78
C ASP A 98 3.10 -9.66 26.50
N PRO A 99 2.82 -9.89 27.80
CA PRO A 99 1.80 -9.15 28.55
C PRO A 99 2.03 -7.63 28.52
N ARG A 100 3.29 -7.17 28.48
CA ARG A 100 3.61 -5.73 28.46
C ARG A 100 3.14 -5.07 27.17
N VAL A 101 3.19 -5.81 26.06
CA VAL A 101 2.65 -5.33 24.77
C VAL A 101 1.14 -5.24 24.86
N LEU A 102 0.46 -6.23 25.46
CA LEU A 102 -0.98 -6.18 25.65
C LEU A 102 -1.37 -4.96 26.48
N ASP A 103 -0.70 -4.73 27.61
CA ASP A 103 -0.95 -3.57 28.48
C ASP A 103 -0.80 -2.24 27.71
N GLN A 104 0.24 -2.12 26.87
CA GLN A 104 0.46 -0.93 26.05
C GLN A 104 -0.59 -0.75 24.94
N VAL A 105 -1.09 -1.83 24.36
CA VAL A 105 -2.17 -1.78 23.37
C VAL A 105 -3.50 -1.43 24.03
N VAL A 106 -3.82 -2.04 25.17
CA VAL A 106 -5.03 -1.75 25.97
C VAL A 106 -5.06 -0.28 26.39
N ALA A 107 -3.92 0.27 26.81
CA ALA A 107 -3.80 1.65 27.23
C ALA A 107 -3.48 2.64 26.09
N GLU A 108 -3.28 2.15 24.86
CA GLU A 108 -2.81 2.94 23.70
C GLU A 108 -1.61 3.85 24.02
N SER A 109 -0.70 3.35 24.87
CA SER A 109 0.28 4.18 25.60
C SER A 109 1.68 4.21 24.98
N TYR A 110 1.94 3.41 23.94
CA TYR A 110 3.22 3.41 23.24
C TYR A 110 3.34 4.56 22.23
N SER A 111 4.55 4.85 21.75
CA SER A 111 4.80 5.89 20.75
C SER A 111 4.58 5.36 19.32
N SER A 112 5.66 5.08 18.58
CA SER A 112 5.60 4.57 17.20
C SER A 112 5.34 3.07 17.14
N SER A 113 5.87 2.31 18.11
CA SER A 113 5.70 0.86 18.26
C SER A 113 5.62 0.48 19.73
N PRO A 114 4.98 -0.66 20.08
CA PRO A 114 5.08 -1.24 21.40
C PRO A 114 6.53 -1.54 21.78
N THR A 115 6.76 -1.76 23.08
CA THR A 115 8.03 -2.30 23.58
C THR A 115 8.40 -3.56 22.80
N PRO A 116 9.68 -3.75 22.42
CA PRO A 116 10.13 -4.98 21.79
C PRO A 116 9.68 -6.20 22.62
N PRO A 117 8.90 -7.11 22.03
CA PRO A 117 8.33 -8.21 22.77
C PRO A 117 9.42 -9.20 23.19
N THR A 118 9.14 -9.98 24.22
CA THR A 118 9.87 -11.21 24.53
C THR A 118 9.29 -12.39 23.76
N ARG A 119 9.88 -13.58 23.89
CA ARG A 119 9.34 -14.80 23.29
C ARG A 119 8.00 -15.17 23.94
N GLY A 120 6.97 -15.33 23.13
CA GLY A 120 5.59 -15.63 23.50
C GLY A 120 5.32 -17.12 23.65
N ASN A 121 6.16 -17.82 24.43
CA ASN A 121 6.09 -19.27 24.66
C ASN A 121 4.82 -19.67 25.46
N ALA A 122 4.76 -20.91 25.97
CA ALA A 122 3.65 -21.43 26.80
C ALA A 122 3.27 -20.57 28.03
N ASN A 123 4.12 -19.61 28.44
CA ASN A 123 3.89 -18.69 29.54
C ASN A 123 3.41 -17.29 29.09
N GLY A 124 3.21 -17.07 27.79
CA GLY A 124 2.71 -15.82 27.24
C GLY A 124 1.19 -15.68 27.42
N VAL A 125 0.71 -14.44 27.34
CA VAL A 125 -0.74 -14.17 27.35
C VAL A 125 -1.35 -14.67 26.05
N ASP A 126 -2.53 -15.28 26.12
CA ASP A 126 -3.24 -15.80 24.96
C ASP A 126 -3.83 -14.69 24.07
N GLY A 127 -3.10 -14.31 23.03
CA GLY A 127 -3.53 -13.28 22.08
C GLY A 127 -4.77 -13.66 21.27
N ASN A 128 -5.08 -14.95 21.13
CA ASN A 128 -6.27 -15.40 20.40
C ASN A 128 -7.57 -14.97 21.07
N ALA A 129 -7.54 -14.59 22.36
CA ALA A 129 -8.69 -14.03 23.05
C ALA A 129 -8.84 -12.51 22.85
N HIS A 130 -7.75 -11.80 22.54
CA HIS A 130 -7.67 -10.34 22.71
C HIS A 130 -7.64 -9.54 21.41
N PHE A 131 -7.20 -10.12 20.30
CA PHE A 131 -7.05 -9.37 19.04
C PHE A 131 -8.10 -9.76 18.00
N TYR A 132 -8.22 -8.99 16.92
CA TYR A 132 -8.77 -9.48 15.64
C TYR A 132 -7.60 -9.85 14.72
N GLY A 133 -7.47 -11.13 14.35
CA GLY A 133 -6.44 -11.59 13.41
C GLY A 133 -6.80 -11.39 11.94
N TRP A 134 -5.86 -10.83 11.17
CA TRP A 134 -5.95 -10.61 9.72
C TRP A 134 -4.73 -11.16 8.99
N GLU A 135 -4.96 -12.13 8.12
CA GLU A 135 -3.92 -12.82 7.37
C GLU A 135 -3.76 -12.23 5.97
N CYS A 136 -2.58 -11.76 5.60
CA CYS A 136 -2.37 -11.19 4.27
C CYS A 136 -1.62 -12.16 3.35
N GLU A 137 -2.11 -12.33 2.12
CA GLU A 137 -1.42 -13.13 1.10
C GLU A 137 -0.04 -12.53 0.80
N ASN A 138 1.03 -13.19 1.26
CA ASN A 138 2.41 -12.79 0.99
C ASN A 138 3.36 -13.95 1.30
N LEU A 139 4.48 -14.06 0.58
CA LEU A 139 5.50 -15.09 0.77
C LEU A 139 6.32 -14.93 2.07
N GLY A 140 6.33 -13.75 2.71
CA GLY A 140 7.06 -13.50 3.96
C GLY A 140 8.58 -13.49 3.81
N ASP A 141 9.10 -13.45 2.60
CA ASP A 141 10.54 -13.47 2.30
C ASP A 141 11.19 -12.07 2.33
N GLY A 142 10.38 -11.02 2.45
CA GLY A 142 10.81 -9.62 2.42
C GLY A 142 11.10 -9.09 1.00
N ARG A 143 10.74 -9.85 -0.03
CA ARG A 143 10.88 -9.50 -1.45
C ARG A 143 9.53 -9.45 -2.16
N ASP A 144 8.62 -10.35 -1.78
CA ASP A 144 7.26 -10.37 -2.31
C ASP A 144 6.54 -9.05 -1.99
N PRO A 145 6.12 -8.28 -3.00
CA PRO A 145 5.61 -6.94 -2.80
C PRO A 145 4.29 -6.94 -2.03
N TRP A 146 3.98 -5.80 -1.44
CA TRP A 146 2.67 -5.44 -0.90
C TRP A 146 1.98 -4.53 -1.93
N PRO A 147 1.12 -5.07 -2.83
CA PRO A 147 0.48 -4.24 -3.84
C PRO A 147 -0.38 -3.15 -3.20
N ALA A 148 -0.47 -1.99 -3.83
CA ALA A 148 -1.23 -0.85 -3.31
C ALA A 148 -2.69 -1.22 -2.94
N ALA A 149 -3.35 -2.04 -3.76
CA ALA A 149 -4.71 -2.51 -3.49
C ALA A 149 -4.81 -3.41 -2.24
N GLN A 150 -3.79 -4.24 -1.97
CA GLN A 150 -3.74 -5.03 -0.75
C GLN A 150 -3.47 -4.14 0.47
N TYR A 151 -2.53 -3.21 0.35
CA TYR A 151 -2.19 -2.29 1.44
C TYR A 151 -3.36 -1.37 1.83
N ASP A 152 -4.05 -0.79 0.84
CA ASP A 152 -5.27 0.00 1.07
C ASP A 152 -6.36 -0.84 1.76
N ALA A 153 -6.53 -2.10 1.38
CA ALA A 153 -7.46 -3.00 2.06
C ALA A 153 -7.05 -3.26 3.53
N ILE A 154 -5.75 -3.41 3.82
CA ILE A 154 -5.24 -3.51 5.20
C ILE A 154 -5.65 -2.25 5.97
N VAL A 155 -5.32 -1.06 5.47
CA VAL A 155 -5.66 0.22 6.12
C VAL A 155 -7.16 0.34 6.41
N ARG A 156 -8.03 0.03 5.44
CA ARG A 156 -9.49 0.09 5.59
C ARG A 156 -10.01 -0.87 6.65
N VAL A 157 -9.52 -2.11 6.65
CA VAL A 157 -9.91 -3.11 7.63
C VAL A 157 -9.54 -2.66 9.04
N GLN A 158 -8.33 -2.13 9.22
CA GLN A 158 -7.87 -1.65 10.52
C GLN A 158 -8.67 -0.42 10.97
N ALA A 159 -8.92 0.54 10.08
CA ALA A 159 -9.75 1.70 10.37
C ALA A 159 -11.20 1.33 10.74
N ALA A 160 -11.78 0.33 10.08
CA ALA A 160 -13.13 -0.16 10.39
C ALA A 160 -13.24 -0.64 11.84
N LEU A 161 -12.25 -1.42 12.29
CA LEU A 161 -12.20 -1.93 13.66
C LEU A 161 -11.97 -0.81 14.66
N CYS A 162 -10.98 0.06 14.42
CA CYS A 162 -10.70 1.19 15.29
C CYS A 162 -11.93 2.09 15.45
N ARG A 163 -12.58 2.46 14.34
CA ARG A 163 -13.79 3.29 14.36
C ARG A 163 -14.95 2.63 15.10
N ALA A 164 -15.17 1.33 14.89
CA ALA A 164 -16.26 0.61 15.53
C ALA A 164 -16.09 0.48 17.06
N HIS A 165 -14.86 0.45 17.55
CA HIS A 165 -14.55 0.36 18.98
C HIS A 165 -14.22 1.70 19.64
N GLY A 166 -14.03 2.76 18.87
CA GLY A 166 -13.50 4.03 19.36
C GLY A 166 -12.02 3.97 19.74
N TRP A 167 -11.26 3.04 19.15
CA TRP A 167 -9.81 2.96 19.34
C TRP A 167 -9.09 3.93 18.42
N SER A 168 -7.87 4.30 18.80
CA SER A 168 -6.91 4.92 17.90
C SER A 168 -6.21 3.87 17.02
N ALA A 169 -5.34 4.34 16.12
CA ALA A 169 -4.49 3.45 15.33
C ALA A 169 -3.49 2.63 16.19
N LYS A 170 -3.30 2.97 17.46
CA LYS A 170 -2.43 2.22 18.38
C LYS A 170 -3.01 0.87 18.84
N SER A 171 -4.28 0.60 18.53
CA SER A 171 -4.82 -0.76 18.65
C SER A 171 -4.39 -1.69 17.51
N VAL A 172 -3.61 -1.20 16.52
CA VAL A 172 -3.16 -1.98 15.36
C VAL A 172 -1.69 -2.35 15.51
N ILE A 173 -1.40 -3.65 15.61
CA ILE A 173 -0.03 -4.17 15.74
C ILE A 173 0.26 -5.29 14.72
N GLY A 174 1.54 -5.48 14.42
CA GLY A 174 2.01 -6.65 13.68
C GLY A 174 2.28 -7.82 14.62
N HIS A 175 2.24 -9.05 14.14
CA HIS A 175 2.53 -10.23 14.96
C HIS A 175 3.94 -10.22 15.59
N ARG A 176 4.92 -9.66 14.87
CA ARG A 176 6.28 -9.41 15.34
C ARG A 176 6.37 -8.36 16.44
N GLU A 177 5.36 -7.49 16.56
CA GLU A 177 5.24 -6.55 17.68
C GLU A 177 4.56 -7.21 18.89
N TRP A 178 3.86 -8.34 18.70
CA TRP A 178 3.20 -9.12 19.75
C TRP A 178 4.12 -10.15 20.43
N SER A 179 4.98 -10.83 19.65
CA SER A 179 5.88 -11.88 20.13
C SER A 179 7.19 -11.91 19.35
N ALA A 180 8.31 -12.11 20.05
CA ALA A 180 9.64 -12.24 19.43
C ALA A 180 9.85 -13.58 18.69
N ASP A 181 8.92 -14.53 18.81
CA ASP A 181 8.95 -15.78 18.04
C ASP A 181 8.41 -15.61 16.61
N LYS A 182 7.95 -14.40 16.28
CA LYS A 182 7.23 -14.09 15.06
C LYS A 182 7.97 -13.00 14.29
N VAL A 183 7.97 -13.15 12.97
CA VAL A 183 8.64 -12.23 12.04
C VAL A 183 7.65 -11.47 11.18
N ASP A 184 6.39 -11.90 11.16
CA ASP A 184 5.31 -11.35 10.36
C ASP A 184 4.69 -10.09 10.98
N PRO A 185 4.20 -9.11 10.20
CA PRO A 185 4.26 -9.03 8.75
C PRO A 185 5.60 -8.44 8.29
N ARG A 186 6.45 -9.25 7.67
CA ARG A 186 7.69 -8.80 7.04
C ARG A 186 7.39 -7.87 5.85
N GLY A 187 8.11 -6.76 5.76
CA GLY A 187 8.00 -5.78 4.68
C GLY A 187 6.92 -4.70 4.86
N ILE A 188 6.08 -4.79 5.90
CA ILE A 188 5.21 -3.67 6.31
C ILE A 188 5.95 -2.81 7.33
N ASP A 189 5.98 -1.50 7.09
CA ASP A 189 6.31 -0.48 8.09
C ASP A 189 5.07 -0.25 8.96
N MET A 190 5.12 -0.77 10.19
CA MET A 190 3.99 -0.74 11.11
C MET A 190 3.69 0.68 11.63
N PRO A 191 4.69 1.51 11.98
CA PRO A 191 4.49 2.94 12.20
C PRO A 191 3.78 3.67 11.04
N LEU A 192 4.19 3.42 9.79
CA LEU A 192 3.52 4.01 8.62
C LEU A 192 2.08 3.52 8.49
N LEU A 193 1.84 2.21 8.65
CA LEU A 193 0.48 1.66 8.64
C LEU A 193 -0.42 2.34 9.68
N ARG A 194 0.08 2.57 10.88
CA ARG A 194 -0.67 3.29 11.92
C ARG A 194 -0.91 4.76 11.57
N ALA A 195 0.05 5.43 10.93
CA ALA A 195 -0.14 6.79 10.45
C ALA A 195 -1.25 6.87 9.39
N ASP A 196 -1.30 5.93 8.45
CA ASP A 196 -2.32 5.87 7.40
C ASP A 196 -3.70 5.50 7.95
N VAL A 197 -3.76 4.61 8.94
CA VAL A 197 -5.00 4.32 9.69
C VAL A 197 -5.46 5.57 10.43
N ALA A 198 -4.55 6.30 11.09
CA ALA A 198 -4.89 7.53 11.80
C ALA A 198 -5.34 8.66 10.85
N GLU A 199 -4.77 8.76 9.65
CA GLU A 199 -5.27 9.63 8.59
C GLU A 199 -6.69 9.26 8.21
N ARG A 200 -6.92 7.98 7.88
CA ARG A 200 -8.24 7.51 7.48
C ARG A 200 -9.31 7.75 8.55
N LEU A 201 -8.96 7.60 9.83
CA LEU A 201 -9.87 7.83 10.95
C LEU A 201 -10.33 9.30 11.07
N ARG A 202 -9.56 10.26 10.55
CA ARG A 202 -9.92 11.70 10.51
C ARG A 202 -11.01 12.02 9.48
N HIS A 203 -11.27 11.11 8.55
CA HIS A 203 -12.29 11.25 7.52
C HIS A 203 -13.50 10.34 7.77
N PRO A 204 -14.65 10.59 7.10
CA PRO A 204 -15.75 9.64 7.05
C PRO A 204 -15.31 8.28 6.50
N ALA A 205 -15.95 7.18 6.93
CA ALA A 205 -15.59 5.82 6.49
C ALA A 205 -15.62 5.65 4.95
N SER A 206 -16.49 6.40 4.26
CA SER A 206 -16.60 6.37 2.80
C SER A 206 -15.49 7.12 2.06
N TRP A 207 -14.55 7.77 2.77
CA TRP A 207 -13.49 8.57 2.16
C TRP A 207 -12.46 7.72 1.40
N ASN A 208 -11.96 8.30 0.30
CA ASN A 208 -10.82 7.81 -0.45
C ASN A 208 -9.81 8.95 -0.68
N PRO A 209 -8.50 8.67 -0.64
CA PRO A 209 -7.49 9.64 -1.02
C PRO A 209 -7.74 10.18 -2.42
N GLY A 210 -7.63 11.49 -2.61
CA GLY A 210 -7.81 12.14 -3.92
C GLY A 210 -9.26 12.23 -4.42
N THR A 211 -10.26 11.86 -3.60
CA THR A 211 -11.69 12.04 -3.94
C THR A 211 -12.37 13.10 -3.07
N GLY A 212 -11.61 14.09 -2.61
CA GLY A 212 -12.24 15.31 -2.08
C GLY A 212 -13.15 15.91 -3.15
N PRO A 213 -14.08 16.82 -2.79
CA PRO A 213 -14.53 17.76 -3.81
C PRO A 213 -13.25 18.29 -4.46
N ASN A 214 -13.16 18.25 -5.79
CA ASN A 214 -12.21 19.13 -6.46
C ASN A 214 -12.51 20.51 -5.87
N GLU A 215 -11.74 20.98 -4.89
CA GLU A 215 -11.12 22.28 -5.11
C GLU A 215 -10.48 22.05 -6.47
N GLU A 216 -11.18 22.53 -7.49
CA GLU A 216 -10.56 22.82 -8.77
C GLU A 216 -9.27 23.51 -8.34
N ASP A 217 -8.16 22.75 -8.33
CA ASP A 217 -6.85 23.34 -8.54
C ASP A 217 -7.16 24.27 -9.70
N ASP A 218 -7.06 25.57 -9.43
CA ASP A 218 -7.34 26.68 -10.32
C ASP A 218 -6.32 26.53 -11.46
N MET A 219 -6.52 25.49 -12.24
CA MET A 219 -5.78 25.10 -13.41
C MET A 219 -6.23 26.17 -14.37
N PRO A 220 -5.36 27.13 -14.73
CA PRO A 220 -5.77 28.18 -15.63
C PRO A 220 -6.35 27.51 -16.87
N ASP A 221 -7.63 27.75 -17.13
CA ASP A 221 -8.42 27.06 -18.17
C ASP A 221 -7.83 27.23 -19.58
N TYR A 222 -6.80 28.06 -19.74
CA TYR A 222 -6.01 28.15 -20.95
C TYR A 222 -4.54 28.49 -20.65
N VAL A 223 -3.61 27.64 -21.10
CA VAL A 223 -2.27 28.12 -21.51
C VAL A 223 -2.36 28.45 -22.99
N ASN A 224 -3.01 29.56 -23.33
CA ASN A 224 -3.02 30.05 -24.71
C ASN A 224 -1.73 30.85 -24.94
N LEU A 225 -0.66 30.19 -25.39
CA LEU A 225 0.41 30.85 -26.16
C LEU A 225 0.04 30.80 -27.65
N GLY A 226 -1.20 31.12 -27.98
CA GLY A 226 -1.77 31.03 -29.32
C GLY A 226 -2.09 32.42 -29.87
N LEU A 227 -1.49 32.76 -31.01
CA LEU A 227 -1.69 33.97 -31.81
C LEU A 227 -3.14 34.50 -31.76
N ALA A 228 -3.30 35.80 -31.50
CA ALA A 228 -4.61 36.46 -31.50
C ALA A 228 -5.30 36.51 -32.89
N LYS A 229 -4.69 35.95 -33.94
CA LYS A 229 -5.23 35.86 -35.30
C LYS A 229 -4.85 34.53 -35.97
N PRO A 230 -5.69 33.98 -36.85
CA PRO A 230 -5.32 32.82 -37.67
C PRO A 230 -4.07 33.13 -38.50
N TYR A 231 -3.11 32.21 -38.50
CA TYR A 231 -1.88 32.33 -39.28
C TYR A 231 -1.76 31.13 -40.22
N THR A 232 -1.57 31.40 -41.52
CA THR A 232 -1.48 30.36 -42.55
C THR A 232 -0.01 30.14 -42.89
N LEU A 233 0.48 28.92 -42.67
CA LEU A 233 1.84 28.53 -43.04
C LEU A 233 1.92 28.21 -44.53
N VAL A 234 2.90 28.80 -45.22
CA VAL A 234 3.20 28.46 -46.61
C VAL A 234 4.06 27.20 -46.65
N PRO A 235 3.68 26.14 -47.40
CA PRO A 235 4.47 24.93 -47.50
C PRO A 235 5.89 25.20 -48.03
N ASN A 236 6.89 24.53 -47.43
CA ASN A 236 8.33 24.60 -47.79
C ASN A 236 9.04 25.95 -47.57
N ALA A 237 8.46 26.84 -46.75
CA ALA A 237 9.12 28.07 -46.30
C ALA A 237 9.46 28.02 -44.81
N TRP A 238 10.59 28.64 -44.43
CA TRP A 238 10.92 28.91 -43.03
C TRP A 238 10.34 30.27 -42.67
N ASP A 239 9.46 30.31 -41.67
CA ASP A 239 8.87 31.54 -41.15
C ASP A 239 8.99 31.60 -39.63
N SER A 240 8.98 32.81 -39.06
CA SER A 240 9.04 33.05 -37.62
C SER A 240 7.72 33.58 -37.10
N ILE A 241 7.10 32.85 -36.17
CA ILE A 241 5.88 33.27 -35.50
C ILE A 241 6.25 34.03 -34.23
N GLU A 242 5.76 35.26 -34.08
CA GLU A 242 5.96 36.06 -32.86
C GLU A 242 4.81 35.85 -31.87
N PHE A 243 5.17 35.63 -30.60
CA PHE A 243 4.21 35.53 -29.50
C PHE A 243 4.11 36.89 -28.80
N THR A 244 2.88 37.39 -28.61
CA THR A 244 2.64 38.62 -27.86
C THR A 244 2.64 38.35 -26.35
N GLN A 245 3.84 38.45 -25.78
CA GLN A 245 4.14 38.80 -24.39
C GLN A 245 3.80 37.79 -23.27
N ASP A 246 4.84 37.32 -22.57
CA ASP A 246 4.73 36.65 -21.25
C ASP A 246 4.63 37.70 -20.14
N GLY A 247 3.78 37.43 -19.14
CA GLY A 247 3.54 38.32 -18.01
C GLY A 247 4.82 38.71 -17.24
N ALA A 248 5.06 40.02 -17.18
CA ALA A 248 5.85 40.78 -16.21
C ALA A 248 7.35 40.46 -16.00
N THR A 249 8.22 41.04 -16.85
CA THR A 249 9.34 41.99 -16.56
C THR A 249 10.46 41.89 -17.61
N PRO A 250 11.17 43.00 -17.95
CA PRO A 250 11.87 43.11 -19.23
C PRO A 250 13.34 42.66 -19.16
N ARG A 251 13.73 41.71 -20.02
CA ARG A 251 15.09 41.60 -20.59
C ARG A 251 15.08 40.73 -21.85
N PRO A 252 15.76 41.12 -22.95
CA PRO A 252 15.66 40.42 -24.21
C PRO A 252 16.59 39.20 -24.21
N ALA A 253 16.01 38.01 -24.35
CA ALA A 253 16.76 36.84 -24.78
C ALA A 253 15.92 36.09 -25.83
N THR A 254 16.21 36.35 -27.10
CA THR A 254 15.70 35.58 -28.24
C THR A 254 16.06 34.09 -28.08
N ARG A 255 15.08 33.20 -28.00
CA ARG A 255 15.28 31.77 -28.20
C ARG A 255 14.52 31.32 -29.44
N ARG A 256 15.27 30.86 -30.45
CA ARG A 256 14.76 30.23 -31.66
C ARG A 256 14.56 28.74 -31.40
N ALA A 257 13.39 28.20 -31.75
CA ALA A 257 13.19 26.76 -31.88
C ALA A 257 12.80 26.44 -33.32
N ALA A 258 13.52 25.52 -33.96
CA ALA A 258 13.20 24.99 -35.28
C ALA A 258 12.46 23.65 -35.11
N VAL A 259 11.34 23.47 -35.82
CA VAL A 259 10.58 22.21 -35.82
C VAL A 259 10.56 21.65 -37.23
N SER A 260 10.90 20.36 -37.38
CA SER A 260 10.86 19.63 -38.64
C SER A 260 9.68 18.66 -38.64
N SER A 261 8.87 18.67 -39.69
CA SER A 261 7.80 17.70 -39.93
C SER A 261 8.17 16.83 -41.13
N CYS A 262 8.24 15.51 -40.94
CA CYS A 262 8.33 14.54 -42.04
C CYS A 262 6.90 14.14 -42.46
N ALA A 263 6.61 14.26 -43.75
CA ALA A 263 5.32 13.95 -44.33
C ALA A 263 5.02 12.44 -44.35
N GLY A 264 3.75 12.09 -44.07
CA GLY A 264 3.13 10.88 -44.59
C GLY A 264 2.50 9.96 -43.56
N LEU A 265 1.22 10.16 -43.23
CA LEU A 265 0.20 9.11 -43.28
C LEU A 265 -1.20 9.72 -43.17
N LEU A 266 -2.00 9.56 -44.23
CA LEU A 266 -3.43 9.82 -44.26
C LEU A 266 -4.16 8.69 -43.50
N VAL A 267 -5.03 9.04 -42.56
CA VAL A 267 -6.09 8.12 -42.08
C VAL A 267 -7.42 8.87 -42.12
N SER A 268 -8.28 8.50 -43.07
CA SER A 268 -9.69 8.88 -43.11
C SER A 268 -10.51 7.95 -42.20
N PRO A 269 -11.63 8.42 -41.60
CA PRO A 269 -12.50 7.57 -40.80
C PRO A 269 -13.52 6.85 -41.70
N ALA A 270 -13.63 5.53 -41.57
CA ALA A 270 -14.73 4.75 -42.14
C ALA A 270 -15.47 4.03 -41.01
N VAL A 271 -16.76 4.37 -40.89
CA VAL A 271 -17.75 3.70 -40.06
C VAL A 271 -18.23 2.46 -40.81
N SER A 272 -18.26 1.29 -40.16
CA SER A 272 -19.17 0.21 -40.58
C SER A 272 -19.47 -0.77 -39.45
N ALA A 273 -20.74 -1.15 -39.36
CA ALA A 273 -21.30 -2.12 -38.45
C ALA A 273 -21.53 -3.47 -39.16
N CYS A 274 -21.69 -4.52 -38.35
CA CYS A 274 -22.30 -5.84 -38.61
C CYS A 274 -21.36 -7.05 -38.87
N GLY A 275 -21.58 -8.12 -38.08
CA GLY A 275 -21.68 -9.49 -38.60
C GLY A 275 -20.52 -10.49 -38.37
N SER A 276 -20.67 -11.32 -37.33
CA SER A 276 -20.43 -12.79 -37.31
C SER A 276 -19.12 -13.45 -37.82
N THR A 277 -18.47 -14.17 -36.88
CA THR A 277 -17.79 -15.48 -36.98
C THR A 277 -16.35 -15.60 -37.54
N ALA A 278 -15.55 -16.32 -36.75
CA ALA A 278 -14.38 -17.16 -37.07
C ALA A 278 -12.96 -16.61 -36.76
N CYS A 279 -12.31 -17.33 -35.84
CA CYS A 279 -10.89 -17.35 -35.52
C CYS A 279 -9.97 -17.53 -36.74
N ARG A 280 -8.84 -16.82 -36.75
CA ARG A 280 -7.49 -17.40 -36.96
C ARG A 280 -6.38 -16.41 -36.57
N SER A 281 -5.35 -16.98 -35.97
CA SER A 281 -4.12 -16.38 -35.46
C SER A 281 -3.24 -15.78 -36.55
N VAL A 282 -2.67 -14.59 -36.31
CA VAL A 282 -1.45 -14.12 -37.01
C VAL A 282 -0.47 -13.54 -35.99
N THR A 283 0.65 -14.24 -35.85
CA THR A 283 1.90 -13.87 -35.22
C THR A 283 2.51 -12.66 -35.93
N SER A 284 2.88 -11.60 -35.20
CA SER A 284 3.75 -10.54 -35.74
C SER A 284 5.11 -10.56 -35.07
N SER A 285 6.12 -10.76 -35.91
CA SER A 285 7.54 -10.67 -35.63
C SER A 285 7.95 -9.21 -35.37
N ARG A 286 8.51 -8.91 -34.18
CA ARG A 286 9.22 -7.65 -33.95
C ARG A 286 10.69 -7.82 -34.33
N SER A 287 11.08 -7.15 -35.41
CA SER A 287 12.48 -6.93 -35.78
C SER A 287 13.11 -5.89 -34.84
N ALA A 288 14.37 -6.11 -34.50
CA ALA A 288 15.14 -5.39 -33.51
C ALA A 288 15.56 -3.99 -33.96
N CYS A 289 15.56 -3.02 -33.06
CA CYS A 289 16.35 -1.80 -33.20
C CYS A 289 17.30 -1.69 -31.99
N ARG A 290 18.60 -1.83 -32.27
CA ARG A 290 19.74 -1.73 -31.34
C ARG A 290 19.95 -0.27 -30.94
N SER A 291 20.14 -0.01 -29.64
CA SER A 291 20.80 1.22 -29.16
C SER A 291 22.30 0.97 -28.99
N SER A 292 23.12 1.72 -29.73
CA SER A 292 24.56 1.78 -29.60
C SER A 292 24.98 2.65 -28.40
N LYS A 293 25.72 2.06 -27.45
CA LYS A 293 26.51 2.79 -26.44
C LYS A 293 27.78 3.34 -27.09
N ALA A 294 28.09 4.61 -26.84
CA ALA A 294 29.41 5.19 -27.12
C ALA A 294 30.19 5.36 -25.81
N THR A 295 31.39 4.80 -25.82
CA THR A 295 32.42 4.73 -24.78
C THR A 295 33.27 6.01 -24.78
N SER A 296 33.74 6.47 -23.62
CA SER A 296 34.94 7.32 -23.54
C SER A 296 35.80 6.86 -22.37
N THR A 297 37.09 6.66 -22.65
CA THR A 297 38.10 6.00 -21.82
C THR A 297 39.24 6.97 -21.46
N ARG A 298 39.52 7.07 -20.15
CA ARG A 298 40.84 7.10 -19.44
C ARG A 298 41.84 8.26 -19.70
N PRO A 299 42.84 8.55 -18.81
CA PRO A 299 43.61 7.60 -17.98
C PRO A 299 43.89 7.94 -16.49
N THR A 300 44.28 6.88 -15.77
CA THR A 300 44.86 6.75 -14.40
C THR A 300 46.38 7.03 -14.42
N THR A 301 47.13 7.50 -13.39
CA THR A 301 47.51 7.00 -12.02
C THR A 301 48.82 7.75 -11.60
N PRO A 302 49.54 7.54 -10.46
CA PRO A 302 49.26 6.95 -9.12
C PRO A 302 49.86 7.74 -7.89
N SER A 303 49.80 7.12 -6.68
CA SER A 303 50.72 7.27 -5.50
C SER A 303 50.40 8.41 -4.50
N THR A 304 50.50 8.35 -3.15
CA THR A 304 50.91 7.37 -2.11
C THR A 304 50.53 7.91 -0.71
N ARG A 305 50.23 7.00 0.24
CA ARG A 305 50.53 6.97 1.70
C ARG A 305 50.70 8.26 2.56
N SER A 306 50.05 8.21 3.73
CA SER A 306 50.60 8.43 5.11
C SER A 306 50.17 9.66 5.93
N SER A 307 49.55 9.35 7.08
CA SER A 307 49.79 9.84 8.45
C SER A 307 49.76 11.33 8.85
N ALA A 308 49.12 11.53 10.02
CA ALA A 308 49.49 12.40 11.14
C ALA A 308 48.68 13.70 11.39
N ARG A 309 48.02 13.71 12.56
CA ARG A 309 47.66 14.90 13.36
C ARG A 309 48.94 15.59 13.91
N PRO A 310 48.90 16.88 14.28
CA PRO A 310 48.55 17.33 15.64
C PRO A 310 47.56 18.53 15.64
N GLY A 311 46.68 18.73 16.63
CA GLY A 311 46.96 19.46 17.89
C GLY A 311 46.99 20.98 17.64
N VAL A 312 46.09 21.81 18.17
CA VAL A 312 46.27 22.54 19.44
C VAL A 312 44.96 23.25 19.86
N ARG A 313 44.74 23.31 21.19
CA ARG A 313 43.71 24.02 21.96
C ARG A 313 43.90 25.53 21.98
N SER A 314 42.80 26.30 22.15
CA SER A 314 42.70 27.29 23.24
C SER A 314 41.26 27.79 23.44
N VAL A 315 40.94 27.96 24.72
CA VAL A 315 39.69 28.41 25.34
C VAL A 315 39.74 29.94 25.54
N SER A 316 38.60 30.63 25.49
CA SER A 316 38.35 31.78 26.37
C SER A 316 36.85 32.02 26.52
N ARG A 317 36.40 32.05 27.78
CA ARG A 317 35.07 32.49 28.22
C ARG A 317 35.01 34.01 28.25
N ARG A 318 33.86 34.57 27.89
CA ARG A 318 33.05 35.45 28.74
C ARG A 318 31.58 35.15 28.49
#